data_AF-A0A5C5R2P6-F1
#
_entry.id   AF-A0A5C5R2P6-F1
#
_cell.length_a   1.000
_cell.length_b   1.000
_cell.length_c   1.000
_cell.angle_alpha   90.00
_cell.angle_beta   90.00
_cell.angle_gamma   90.00
#
_symmetry.space_group_name_H-M   'P 1'
#
loop_
_entity.id
_entity.type
_entity.pdbx_description
1 polymer ?
#
loop_
_entity_poly.entity_id
_entity_poly.type
_entity_poly.pdbx_seq_one_letter_code
_entity_poly.pdbx_strand_id
1 'polypeptide(L)'
;MTTIKEAYFKLIEEKGFKVDPVQVSVAESYDKLRTKILADAPVPAEDSRSFMQKMLKPFAEQPVTYSDPRGLYIYGRVGRGKTFLMDLFFNNIDVPKIREHYYHFMQDVHQKMRQYQGSEDPLKLVAKE
;
A
#
# COMPACT_ATOMS: atom_id res chain seq x y z
N MET A 1 9.83 14.62 -12.83
CA MET A 1 9.03 13.38 -12.65
C MET A 1 7.62 13.67 -13.11
N THR A 2 7.08 12.86 -14.02
CA THR A 2 5.70 13.01 -14.51
C THR A 2 4.70 12.71 -13.39
N THR A 3 3.66 13.53 -13.25
CA THR A 3 2.58 13.29 -12.28
C THR A 3 1.67 12.14 -12.70
N ILE A 4 1.00 11.47 -11.76
CA ILE A 4 0.01 10.44 -12.11
C ILE A 4 -1.15 11.07 -12.88
N LYS A 5 -1.52 12.32 -12.54
CA LYS A 5 -2.46 13.12 -13.32
C LYS A 5 -2.01 13.36 -14.76
N GLU A 6 -0.75 13.71 -15.00
CA GLU A 6 -0.20 13.84 -16.37
C GLU A 6 -0.23 12.49 -17.12
N ALA A 7 0.16 11.40 -16.45
CA ALA A 7 0.11 10.06 -17.03
C ALA A 7 -1.34 9.65 -17.41
N TYR A 8 -2.33 10.04 -16.60
CA TYR A 8 -3.75 9.87 -16.93
C TYR A 8 -4.11 10.61 -18.22
N PHE A 9 -3.81 11.90 -18.33
CA PHE A 9 -4.18 12.67 -19.52
C PHE A 9 -3.54 12.11 -20.79
N LYS A 10 -2.24 11.76 -20.71
CA LYS A 10 -1.54 11.11 -21.81
C LYS A 10 -2.24 9.82 -22.24
N LEU A 11 -2.62 8.97 -21.29
CA LEU A 11 -3.27 7.69 -21.56
C LEU A 11 -4.70 7.85 -22.12
N ILE A 12 -5.43 8.86 -21.66
CA ILE A 12 -6.76 9.20 -22.18
C ILE A 12 -6.66 9.68 -23.63
N GLU A 13 -5.68 10.52 -23.94
CA GLU A 13 -5.39 11.00 -25.29
C GLU A 13 -4.98 9.83 -26.22
N GLU A 14 -4.02 9.01 -25.80
CA GLU A 14 -3.55 7.84 -26.55
C GLU A 14 -4.67 6.83 -26.86
N LYS A 15 -5.61 6.64 -25.93
CA LYS A 15 -6.73 5.69 -26.10
C LYS A 15 -7.96 6.33 -26.74
N GLY A 16 -7.95 7.63 -27.02
CA GLY A 16 -9.10 8.36 -27.56
C GLY A 16 -10.32 8.37 -26.62
N PHE A 17 -10.09 8.31 -25.31
CA PHE A 17 -11.16 8.31 -24.31
C PHE A 17 -11.63 9.73 -23.97
N LYS A 18 -12.84 9.83 -23.43
CA LYS A 18 -13.34 11.11 -22.89
C LYS A 18 -12.81 11.30 -21.48
N VAL A 19 -12.34 12.52 -21.20
CA VAL A 19 -11.91 12.91 -19.86
C VAL A 19 -13.10 12.85 -18.89
N ASP A 20 -12.93 12.10 -17.80
CA ASP A 20 -13.87 12.04 -16.68
C ASP A 20 -13.36 12.86 -15.48
N PRO A 21 -14.06 13.93 -15.03
CA PRO A 21 -13.63 14.75 -13.91
C PRO A 21 -13.43 13.98 -12.60
N VAL A 22 -14.20 12.91 -12.37
CA VAL A 22 -14.06 12.08 -11.16
C VAL A 22 -12.79 11.24 -11.23
N GLN A 23 -12.40 10.77 -12.41
CA GLN A 23 -11.13 10.05 -12.59
C GLN A 23 -9.93 10.99 -12.40
N VAL A 24 -10.06 12.25 -12.83
CA VAL A 24 -9.04 13.27 -12.59
C VAL A 24 -8.83 13.54 -11.10
N SER A 25 -9.90 13.66 -10.30
CA SER A 25 -9.78 13.86 -8.85
C SER A 25 -9.17 12.65 -8.12
N VAL A 26 -9.41 11.44 -8.62
CA VAL A 26 -8.70 10.23 -8.14
C VAL A 26 -7.22 10.31 -8.51
N ALA A 27 -6.86 10.70 -9.73
CA ALA A 27 -5.46 10.86 -10.13
C ALA A 27 -4.71 11.92 -9.30
N GLU A 28 -5.38 13.01 -8.90
CA GLU A 28 -4.81 13.99 -7.95
C GLU A 28 -4.61 13.39 -6.55
N SER A 29 -5.54 12.55 -6.10
CA SER A 29 -5.42 11.86 -4.82
C SER A 29 -4.28 10.84 -4.84
N TYR A 30 -4.06 10.19 -5.98
CA TYR A 30 -2.91 9.33 -6.22
C TYR A 30 -1.58 10.06 -6.16
N ASP A 31 -1.46 11.25 -6.73
CA ASP A 31 -0.24 12.05 -6.60
C ASP A 31 0.06 12.36 -5.13
N LYS A 32 -0.96 12.73 -4.33
CA LYS A 32 -0.80 12.95 -2.88
C LYS A 32 -0.35 11.68 -2.15
N LEU A 33 -0.95 10.53 -2.46
CA LEU A 33 -0.57 9.25 -1.86
C LEU A 33 0.85 8.84 -2.25
N ARG A 34 1.21 8.97 -3.54
CA ARG A 34 2.54 8.68 -4.05
C ARG A 34 3.61 9.49 -3.31
N THR A 35 3.38 10.80 -3.13
CA THR A 35 4.31 11.64 -2.36
C THR A 35 4.47 11.16 -0.92
N LYS A 36 3.39 10.73 -0.27
CA LYS A 36 3.46 10.20 1.10
C LYS A 36 4.24 8.90 1.18
N ILE A 37 4.00 7.96 0.26
CA ILE A 37 4.71 6.68 0.22
C ILE A 37 6.20 6.90 -0.06
N LEU A 38 6.54 7.77 -1.03
CA LEU A 38 7.95 8.03 -1.37
C LEU A 38 8.70 8.82 -0.29
N ALA A 39 7.98 9.59 0.54
CA ALA A 39 8.55 10.31 1.67
C ALA A 39 8.57 9.49 2.96
N ASP A 40 8.04 8.26 2.96
CA ASP A 40 7.99 7.39 4.12
C ASP A 40 9.39 6.81 4.40
N ALA A 41 10.19 7.58 5.14
CA ALA A 41 11.50 7.17 5.59
C ALA A 41 11.38 6.27 6.84
N PRO A 42 12.25 5.26 7.01
CA PRO A 42 12.28 4.45 8.21
C PRO A 42 12.52 5.35 9.43
N VAL A 43 11.58 5.33 10.38
CA VAL A 43 11.70 6.02 11.67
C VAL A 43 12.12 5.02 12.75
N PRO A 44 12.88 5.43 13.78
CA PRO A 44 13.21 4.54 14.88
C PRO A 44 11.93 4.00 15.55
N ALA A 45 11.79 2.67 15.62
CA ALA A 45 10.69 2.06 16.34
C ALA A 45 10.85 2.30 17.85
N GLU A 46 9.73 2.27 18.59
CA GLU A 46 9.77 2.41 20.05
C GLU A 46 10.67 1.33 20.67
N ASP A 47 11.77 1.78 21.29
CA ASP A 47 12.77 0.90 21.87
C ASP A 47 12.29 0.36 23.22
N SER A 48 11.59 -0.77 23.17
CA SER A 48 11.07 -1.51 24.32
C SER A 48 12.15 -2.25 25.14
N ARG A 49 13.44 -2.12 24.80
CA ARG A 49 14.53 -2.78 25.53
C ARG A 49 14.74 -2.17 26.91
N SER A 50 14.88 -3.03 27.92
CA SER A 50 15.25 -2.63 29.29
C SER A 50 16.69 -2.09 29.35
N PHE A 51 16.99 -1.24 30.34
CA PHE A 51 18.31 -0.65 30.55
C PHE A 51 19.43 -1.70 30.63
N MET A 52 19.17 -2.85 31.26
CA MET A 52 20.10 -3.98 31.34
C MET A 52 20.38 -4.59 29.94
N GLN A 53 19.36 -4.66 29.09
CA GLN A 53 19.47 -5.18 27.72
C GLN A 53 20.28 -4.23 26.82
N LYS A 54 20.12 -2.91 27.01
CA LYS A 54 20.92 -1.88 26.31
C LYS A 54 22.40 -1.95 26.68
N MET A 55 22.71 -2.29 27.95
CA MET A 55 24.09 -2.45 28.41
C MET A 55 24.76 -3.72 27.86
N LEU A 56 24.00 -4.82 27.72
CA LEU A 56 24.51 -6.09 27.19
C LEU A 56 24.67 -6.11 25.66
N LYS A 57 23.94 -5.26 24.92
CA LYS A 57 24.01 -5.17 23.45
C LYS A 57 24.08 -3.73 22.95
N PRO A 58 25.21 -3.02 23.21
CA PRO A 58 25.35 -1.60 22.84
C PRO A 58 25.40 -1.34 21.33
N PHE A 59 25.68 -2.37 20.51
CA PHE A 59 25.74 -2.28 19.04
C PHE A 59 24.57 -2.97 18.33
N ALA A 60 23.51 -3.37 19.05
CA ALA A 60 22.33 -3.94 18.38
C ALA A 60 21.58 -2.84 17.61
N GLU A 61 21.44 -3.07 16.30
CA GLU A 61 20.68 -2.22 15.38
C GLU A 61 19.29 -1.93 15.96
N GLN A 62 18.91 -0.65 15.94
CA GLN A 62 17.60 -0.26 16.41
C GLN A 62 16.55 -0.71 15.39
N PRO A 63 15.46 -1.37 15.83
CA PRO A 63 14.36 -1.67 14.92
C PRO A 63 13.83 -0.35 14.34
N VAL A 64 13.55 -0.35 13.03
CA VAL A 64 12.92 0.76 12.34
C VAL A 64 11.47 0.40 12.02
N THR A 65 10.58 1.38 12.07
CA THR A 65 9.18 1.27 11.67
C THR A 65 8.89 2.31 10.58
N TYR A 66 7.79 2.13 9.86
CA TYR A 66 7.31 3.07 8.85
C TYR A 66 6.10 3.84 9.40
N SER A 67 5.79 4.99 8.81
CA SER A 67 4.66 5.83 9.24
C SER A 67 3.30 5.31 8.75
N ASP A 68 3.31 4.24 7.94
CA ASP A 68 2.14 3.57 7.35
C ASP A 68 1.13 4.58 6.76
N PRO A 69 1.49 5.26 5.66
CA PRO A 69 0.61 6.25 5.05
C PRO A 69 -0.72 5.60 4.65
N ARG A 70 -1.83 6.11 5.21
CA ARG A 70 -3.17 5.62 4.88
C ARG A 70 -3.41 5.64 3.37
N GLY A 71 -3.82 4.48 2.83
CA GLY A 71 -4.14 4.29 1.43
C GLY A 71 -5.46 4.92 0.99
N LEU A 72 -5.88 4.61 -0.24
CA LEU A 72 -7.12 5.09 -0.86
C LEU A 72 -8.06 3.92 -1.15
N TYR A 73 -9.36 4.12 -0.88
CA TYR A 73 -10.42 3.18 -1.22
C TYR A 73 -11.30 3.76 -2.34
N ILE A 74 -11.27 3.14 -3.52
CA ILE A 74 -12.01 3.59 -4.69
C ILE A 74 -13.25 2.73 -4.88
N TYR A 75 -14.41 3.36 -4.81
CA TYR A 75 -15.71 2.72 -4.99
C TYR A 75 -16.55 3.46 -6.01
N GLY A 76 -17.53 2.78 -6.58
CA GLY A 76 -18.42 3.35 -7.58
C GLY A 76 -19.04 2.29 -8.49
N ARG A 77 -19.97 2.72 -9.35
CA ARG A 77 -20.72 1.86 -10.27
C ARG A 77 -19.80 1.02 -11.18
N VAL A 78 -20.31 -0.10 -11.67
CA VAL A 78 -19.64 -0.94 -12.67
C VAL A 78 -19.38 -0.13 -13.95
N GLY A 79 -18.24 -0.37 -14.62
CA GLY A 79 -17.89 0.31 -15.87
C GLY A 79 -17.28 1.72 -15.74
N ARG A 80 -17.02 2.22 -14.53
CA ARG A 80 -16.42 3.56 -14.30
C ARG A 80 -14.88 3.60 -14.33
N GLY A 81 -14.23 2.53 -14.79
CA GLY A 81 -12.77 2.51 -14.92
C GLY A 81 -11.98 2.34 -13.62
N LYS A 82 -12.56 1.76 -12.55
CA LYS A 82 -11.84 1.52 -11.28
C LYS A 82 -10.56 0.68 -11.46
N THR A 83 -10.66 -0.40 -12.25
CA THR A 83 -9.50 -1.25 -12.58
C THR A 83 -8.44 -0.46 -13.32
N PHE A 84 -8.86 0.34 -14.31
CA PHE A 84 -7.98 1.23 -15.06
C PHE A 84 -7.27 2.25 -14.16
N LEU A 85 -7.98 2.86 -13.20
CA LEU A 85 -7.39 3.76 -12.21
C LEU A 85 -6.38 3.04 -11.32
N MET A 86 -6.64 1.79 -10.93
CA MET A 86 -5.66 1.01 -10.17
C MET A 86 -4.40 0.69 -10.98
N ASP A 87 -4.56 0.30 -12.24
CA ASP A 87 -3.43 0.05 -13.15
C ASP A 87 -2.60 1.32 -13.36
N LEU A 88 -3.25 2.47 -13.52
CA LEU A 88 -2.60 3.76 -13.65
C LEU A 88 -1.72 4.05 -12.42
N PHE A 89 -2.22 3.88 -11.20
CA PHE A 89 -1.42 4.11 -10.00
C PHE A 89 -0.26 3.12 -9.90
N PHE A 90 -0.55 1.83 -10.06
CA PHE A 90 0.44 0.76 -9.94
C PHE A 90 1.61 0.94 -10.91
N ASN A 91 1.33 1.36 -12.14
CA ASN A 91 2.37 1.57 -13.16
C ASN A 91 3.20 2.84 -12.94
N ASN A 92 2.74 3.79 -12.12
CA ASN A 92 3.38 5.11 -11.96
C ASN A 92 3.93 5.37 -10.54
N ILE A 93 4.11 4.31 -9.74
CA ILE A 93 4.80 4.36 -8.45
C ILE A 93 6.02 3.44 -8.46
N ASP A 94 7.18 3.93 -8.03
CA ASP A 94 8.43 3.18 -8.05
C ASP A 94 8.82 2.72 -6.64
N VAL A 95 8.12 1.70 -6.17
CA VAL A 95 8.36 1.01 -4.89
C VAL A 95 8.10 -0.48 -5.07
N PRO A 96 8.67 -1.36 -4.22
CA PRO A 96 8.23 -2.74 -4.13
C PRO A 96 6.71 -2.79 -3.91
N LYS A 97 6.00 -3.47 -4.81
CA LYS A 97 4.55 -3.43 -4.88
C LYS A 97 4.02 -4.77 -5.39
N ILE A 98 2.90 -5.18 -4.81
CA ILE A 98 2.15 -6.37 -5.24
C ILE A 98 0.75 -5.94 -5.65
N ARG A 99 0.18 -6.64 -6.64
CA ARG A 99 -1.20 -6.44 -7.06
C ARG A 99 -1.94 -7.75 -6.85
N GLU A 100 -2.86 -7.73 -5.90
CA GLU A 100 -3.67 -8.89 -5.58
C GLU A 100 -5.14 -8.66 -5.94
N HIS A 101 -5.79 -9.71 -6.45
CA HIS A 101 -7.23 -9.72 -6.57
C HIS A 101 -7.82 -10.18 -5.25
N TYR A 102 -8.77 -9.41 -4.71
CA TYR A 102 -9.33 -9.61 -3.37
C TYR A 102 -9.71 -11.07 -3.07
N TYR A 103 -10.32 -11.77 -4.02
CA TYR A 103 -10.73 -13.16 -3.82
C TYR A 103 -9.54 -14.10 -3.55
N HIS A 104 -8.46 -14.00 -4.34
CA HIS A 104 -7.27 -14.83 -4.15
C HIS A 104 -6.58 -14.47 -2.84
N PHE A 105 -6.44 -13.18 -2.56
CA PHE A 105 -5.93 -12.70 -1.27
C PHE A 105 -6.69 -13.30 -0.08
N MET A 106 -8.02 -13.28 -0.10
CA MET A 106 -8.81 -13.85 1.00
C MET A 106 -8.70 -15.37 1.08
N GLN A 107 -8.56 -16.07 -0.03
CA GLN A 107 -8.31 -17.51 -0.03
C GLN A 107 -6.96 -17.83 0.64
N ASP A 108 -5.92 -17.07 0.33
CA ASP A 108 -4.60 -17.22 0.92
C ASP A 108 -4.61 -16.92 2.42
N VAL A 109 -5.26 -15.83 2.83
CA VAL A 109 -5.47 -15.48 4.25
C VAL A 109 -6.17 -16.63 4.97
N HIS A 110 -7.27 -17.16 4.42
CA HIS A 110 -7.98 -18.28 5.02
C HIS A 110 -7.11 -19.55 5.08
N GLN A 111 -6.24 -19.80 4.10
CA GLN A 111 -5.32 -20.93 4.11
C GLN A 111 -4.27 -20.80 5.21
N LYS A 112 -3.67 -19.62 5.37
CA LYS A 112 -2.70 -19.36 6.45
C LYS A 112 -3.36 -19.46 7.82
N MET A 113 -4.57 -18.93 7.99
CA MET A 113 -5.33 -19.07 9.24
C MET A 113 -5.57 -20.53 9.64
N ARG A 114 -5.71 -21.45 8.67
CA ARG A 114 -5.83 -22.89 8.97
C ARG A 114 -4.58 -23.48 9.61
N GLN A 115 -3.40 -22.95 9.32
CA GLN A 115 -2.13 -23.41 9.91
C GLN A 115 -2.03 -23.05 11.41
N TYR A 116 -2.76 -22.00 11.83
CA TYR A 116 -2.81 -21.51 13.20
C TYR A 116 -4.10 -21.92 13.94
N GLN A 117 -4.78 -22.97 13.49
CA GLN A 117 -5.98 -23.49 14.16
C GLN A 117 -5.71 -23.81 15.63
N GLY A 118 -6.63 -23.43 16.50
CA GLY A 118 -6.51 -23.59 17.95
C GLY A 118 -5.79 -22.45 18.67
N SER A 119 -5.25 -21.46 17.95
CA SER A 119 -4.83 -20.19 18.56
C SER A 119 -6.03 -19.30 18.86
N GLU A 120 -5.89 -18.43 19.87
CA GLU A 120 -6.94 -17.50 20.29
C GLU A 120 -7.30 -16.48 19.19
N ASP A 121 -6.30 -16.03 18.40
CA ASP A 121 -6.47 -15.09 17.30
C ASP A 121 -5.54 -15.43 16.12
N PRO A 122 -5.95 -16.39 15.26
CA PRO A 122 -5.16 -16.81 14.10
C PRO A 122 -4.86 -15.67 13.13
N LEU A 123 -5.75 -14.67 13.02
CA LEU A 123 -5.60 -13.57 12.08
C LEU A 123 -4.45 -12.63 12.48
N LYS A 124 -4.28 -12.36 13.79
CA LYS A 124 -3.12 -11.60 14.28
C LYS A 124 -1.78 -12.28 14.00
N LEU A 125 -1.76 -13.61 13.95
CA LEU A 125 -0.55 -14.36 13.61
C LEU A 125 -0.24 -14.24 12.11
N VAL A 126 -1.27 -14.40 11.26
CA VAL A 126 -1.15 -14.20 9.81
C VAL A 126 -0.70 -12.77 9.45
N ALA A 127 -1.14 -11.76 10.21
CA ALA A 127 -0.75 -10.37 9.98
C ALA A 127 0.69 -10.02 10.39
N LYS A 128 1.39 -10.92 11.12
CA LYS A 128 2.79 -10.73 11.55
C LYS A 128 3.81 -11.40 10.64
N GLU A 129 3.37 -12.28 9.74
CA GLU A 129 4.20 -12.83 8.66
C GLU A 129 4.54 -11.78 7.62
#